data_AF-A0A0G0Z8P1-F1
#
_entry.id   AF-A0A0G0Z8P1-F1
#
_cell.length_a   1.000
_cell.length_b   1.000
_cell.length_c   1.000
_cell.angle_alpha   90.00
_cell.angle_beta   90.00
_cell.angle_gamma   90.00
#
_symmetry.space_group_name_H-M   'P 1'
#
loop_
_entity.id
_entity.type
_entity.pdbx_description
1 polymer ?
#
loop_
_entity_poly.entity_id
_entity_poly.type
_entity_poly.pdbx_seq_one_letter_code
_entity_poly.pdbx_strand_id
1 'polypeptide(L)'
;MNPEAKFVVNPLEKYFLDPRRSGARWIIKHKPKFESSATGWDLQVERKNQVLLFEAKYIRGPFASALAGLVIAPLTNKTEKMKSGKKKSWSSVICWAIGCGYNGSERNLKYKMSGVYQILFDYLARNLEFWGCYSKILKVKYIYFIDNQKVAKISFDKIIHFTARYKSSSNKSLHERRLVAENLLKKLKFK
;
A
#
# COMPACT_ATOMS: atom_id res chain seq x y z
N MET A 1 0.97 -8.22 19.64
CA MET A 1 1.57 -7.75 18.37
C MET A 1 0.45 -7.30 17.46
N ASN A 2 0.41 -6.03 17.04
CA ASN A 2 -0.61 -5.51 16.13
C ASN A 2 -0.60 -6.33 14.81
N PRO A 3 -1.77 -6.73 14.30
CA PRO A 3 -1.89 -7.35 12.98
C PRO A 3 -1.15 -6.61 11.86
N GLU A 4 -1.11 -5.27 11.86
CA GLU A 4 -0.39 -4.47 10.86
C GLU A 4 1.12 -4.74 10.89
N ALA A 5 1.72 -4.76 12.08
CA ALA A 5 3.13 -5.07 12.22
C ALA A 5 3.44 -6.50 11.77
N LYS A 6 2.62 -7.48 12.20
CA LYS A 6 2.80 -8.90 11.87
C LYS A 6 2.66 -9.19 10.38
N PHE A 7 1.62 -8.65 9.76
CA PHE A 7 1.14 -9.10 8.45
C PHE A 7 1.40 -8.09 7.32
N VAL A 8 1.90 -6.89 7.63
CA VAL A 8 2.20 -5.86 6.62
C VAL A 8 3.63 -5.35 6.78
N VAL A 9 3.96 -4.75 7.93
CA VAL A 9 5.25 -4.07 8.13
C VAL A 9 6.41 -5.06 8.12
N ASN A 10 6.34 -6.15 8.88
CA ASN A 10 7.42 -7.15 8.95
C ASN A 10 7.68 -7.83 7.58
N PRO A 11 6.67 -8.29 6.82
CA PRO A 11 6.88 -8.78 5.46
C PRO A 11 7.52 -7.73 4.53
N LEU A 12 7.07 -6.48 4.62
CA LEU A 12 7.57 -5.38 3.81
C LEU A 12 9.03 -5.04 4.13
N GLU A 13 9.40 -5.02 5.42
CA GLU A 13 10.77 -4.86 5.89
C GLU A 13 11.67 -5.97 5.33
N LYS A 14 11.25 -7.24 5.46
CA LYS A 14 11.98 -8.38 4.89
C LYS A 14 12.16 -8.26 3.37
N TYR A 15 11.13 -7.82 2.65
CA TYR A 15 11.21 -7.57 1.22
C TYR A 15 12.29 -6.53 0.88
N PHE A 16 12.38 -5.42 1.64
CA PHE A 16 13.39 -4.38 1.42
C PHE A 16 14.80 -4.76 1.82
N LEU A 17 14.95 -5.61 2.84
CA LEU A 17 16.24 -6.15 3.27
C LEU A 17 16.81 -7.19 2.27
N ASP A 18 16.01 -7.72 1.36
CA ASP A 18 16.43 -8.64 0.30
C ASP A 18 16.53 -7.90 -1.06
N PRO A 19 17.75 -7.59 -1.55
CA PRO A 19 17.94 -6.91 -2.83
C PRO A 19 17.50 -7.73 -4.04
N ARG A 20 17.47 -9.07 -3.94
CA ARG A 20 17.02 -9.95 -5.03
C ARG A 20 15.51 -9.82 -5.23
N ARG A 21 14.76 -9.62 -4.14
CA ARG A 21 13.31 -9.37 -4.19
C ARG A 21 13.00 -7.92 -4.55
N SER A 22 13.57 -6.96 -3.81
CA SER A 22 13.27 -5.53 -3.93
C SER A 22 13.91 -4.83 -5.12
N GLY A 23 14.91 -5.46 -5.75
CA GLY A 23 15.64 -4.94 -6.92
C GLY A 23 16.62 -3.82 -6.59
N ALA A 24 16.87 -3.51 -5.30
CA ALA A 24 17.86 -2.54 -4.87
C ALA A 24 18.30 -2.79 -3.43
N ARG A 25 19.45 -2.23 -3.03
CA ARG A 25 19.88 -2.24 -1.63
C ARG A 25 19.22 -1.08 -0.88
N TRP A 26 18.31 -1.41 0.03
CA TRP A 26 17.61 -0.45 0.88
C TRP A 26 18.16 -0.49 2.31
N ILE A 27 18.01 0.62 3.02
CA ILE A 27 18.38 0.77 4.43
C ILE A 27 17.10 1.11 5.19
N ILE A 28 16.78 0.35 6.23
CA ILE A 28 15.68 0.68 7.15
C ILE A 28 16.14 1.84 8.04
N LYS A 29 15.49 3.00 7.93
CA LYS A 29 15.84 4.21 8.70
C LYS A 29 14.99 4.37 9.95
N HIS A 30 13.72 3.99 9.85
CA HIS A 30 12.81 4.05 10.98
C HIS A 30 11.77 2.96 10.90
N LYS A 31 11.51 2.36 12.06
CA LYS A 31 10.37 1.52 12.38
C LYS A 31 10.01 1.85 13.84
N PRO A 32 8.80 2.33 14.12
CA PRO A 32 8.43 2.69 15.49
C PRO A 32 8.61 1.48 16.43
N LYS A 33 9.26 1.69 17.58
CA LYS A 33 9.41 0.64 18.62
C LYS A 33 8.07 0.32 19.31
N PHE A 34 7.18 1.31 19.39
CA PHE A 34 5.85 1.18 19.98
C PHE A 34 4.80 1.59 18.95
N GLU A 35 3.88 0.68 18.67
CA GLU A 35 2.89 0.77 17.58
C GLU A 35 1.80 1.83 17.86
N SER A 36 1.58 2.21 19.12
CA SER A 36 0.48 3.09 19.56
C SER A 36 0.88 4.56 19.77
N SER A 37 2.16 4.93 19.57
CA SER A 37 2.69 6.24 19.99
C SER A 37 3.45 6.99 18.89
N ALA A 38 3.29 6.58 17.63
CA ALA A 38 4.16 7.03 16.56
C ALA A 38 3.62 8.30 15.88
N THR A 39 4.23 9.44 16.16
CA THR A 39 4.10 10.70 15.38
C THR A 39 4.75 10.62 13.98
N GLY A 40 4.91 9.42 13.42
CA GLY A 40 5.69 9.15 12.22
C GLY A 40 5.14 8.01 11.36
N TRP A 41 5.90 7.61 10.34
CA TRP A 41 5.56 6.56 9.38
C TRP A 41 5.76 5.15 9.96
N ASP A 42 4.93 4.19 9.51
CA ASP A 42 5.00 2.78 9.94
C ASP A 42 6.31 2.12 9.52
N LEU A 43 6.84 2.53 8.37
CA LEU A 43 8.17 2.14 7.90
C LEU A 43 8.77 3.28 7.08
N GLN A 44 10.05 3.57 7.30
CA GLN A 44 10.84 4.46 6.44
C GLN A 44 12.06 3.69 5.93
N VAL A 45 12.19 3.61 4.61
CA VAL A 45 13.37 3.01 3.96
C VAL A 45 14.03 4.01 3.03
N GLU A 46 15.35 3.92 2.93
CA GLU A 46 16.17 4.84 2.15
C GLU A 46 17.16 4.09 1.28
N ARG A 47 17.42 4.66 0.10
CA ARG A 47 18.62 4.41 -0.70
C ARG A 47 19.19 5.74 -1.17
N LYS A 48 20.37 5.71 -1.82
CA LYS A 48 21.21 6.88 -2.15
C LYS A 48 20.42 8.17 -2.46
N ASN A 49 19.44 8.12 -3.37
CA ASN A 49 18.66 9.28 -3.84
C ASN A 49 17.13 9.12 -3.66
N GLN A 50 16.66 8.26 -2.75
CA GLN A 50 15.23 8.04 -2.60
C GLN A 50 14.86 7.61 -1.19
N VAL A 51 13.81 8.23 -0.66
CA VAL A 51 13.17 7.85 0.60
C VAL A 51 11.75 7.37 0.30
N LEU A 52 11.38 6.21 0.84
CA LEU A 52 10.01 5.70 0.80
C LEU A 52 9.43 5.74 2.21
N LEU A 53 8.27 6.39 2.32
CA LEU A 53 7.53 6.58 3.56
C LEU A 53 6.26 5.74 3.50
N PHE A 54 6.07 4.82 4.43
CA PHE A 54 4.98 3.86 4.38
C PHE A 54 3.92 4.14 5.43
N GLU A 55 2.67 4.18 4.98
CA GLU A 55 1.50 3.91 5.81
C GLU A 55 1.03 2.49 5.53
N ALA A 56 0.90 1.68 6.57
CA ALA A 56 0.54 0.29 6.52
C ALA A 56 -0.85 0.07 7.13
N LYS A 57 -1.67 -0.74 6.45
CA LYS A 57 -2.97 -1.19 6.95
C LYS A 57 -3.20 -2.65 6.68
N TYR A 58 -3.71 -3.35 7.69
CA TYR A 58 -4.12 -4.75 7.59
C TYR A 58 -5.64 -4.86 7.55
N ILE A 59 -6.16 -5.36 6.44
CA ILE A 59 -7.59 -5.47 6.20
C ILE A 59 -8.11 -6.80 6.78
N ARG A 60 -8.70 -6.70 7.99
CA ARG A 60 -9.49 -7.78 8.63
C ARG A 60 -10.93 -7.35 8.96
N GLY A 61 -11.24 -6.06 8.85
CA GLY A 61 -12.53 -5.45 9.18
C GLY A 61 -13.00 -4.47 8.11
N PRO A 62 -13.76 -3.41 8.48
CA PRO A 62 -14.29 -2.43 7.53
C PRO A 62 -13.17 -1.75 6.71
N PHE A 63 -13.20 -1.97 5.39
CA PHE A 63 -12.19 -1.42 4.47
C PHE A 63 -12.13 0.11 4.51
N ALA A 64 -13.28 0.78 4.71
CA ALA A 64 -13.36 2.23 4.76
C ALA A 64 -12.48 2.86 5.86
N SER A 65 -12.42 2.23 7.05
CA SER A 65 -11.61 2.73 8.16
C SER A 65 -10.12 2.62 7.86
N ALA A 66 -9.68 1.47 7.35
CA ALA A 66 -8.30 1.27 6.92
C ALA A 66 -7.91 2.25 5.80
N LEU A 67 -8.78 2.41 4.80
CA LEU A 67 -8.55 3.32 3.70
C LEU A 67 -8.48 4.78 4.16
N ALA A 68 -9.33 5.21 5.08
CA ALA A 68 -9.25 6.56 5.66
C ALA A 68 -7.87 6.81 6.28
N GLY A 69 -7.31 5.83 7.01
CA GLY A 69 -5.95 5.92 7.53
C GLY A 69 -4.89 6.07 6.43
N LEU A 70 -4.97 5.31 5.34
CA LEU A 70 -4.08 5.45 4.18
C LEU A 70 -4.20 6.82 3.50
N VAL A 71 -5.42 7.35 3.41
CA VAL A 71 -5.71 8.61 2.73
C VAL A 71 -5.26 9.82 3.56
N ILE A 72 -5.42 9.74 4.88
CA ILE A 72 -5.09 10.82 5.82
C ILE A 72 -3.59 10.87 6.12
N ALA A 73 -2.89 9.73 6.15
CA ALA A 73 -1.47 9.72 6.51
C ALA A 73 -0.59 10.66 5.64
N PRO A 74 -0.78 10.76 4.31
CA PRO A 74 -0.11 11.74 3.47
C PRO A 74 -0.47 13.21 3.74
N LEU A 75 -1.65 13.46 4.33
CA LEU A 75 -2.13 14.79 4.69
C LEU A 75 -1.63 15.23 6.08
N THR A 76 -1.31 14.28 6.94
CA THR A 76 -0.74 14.55 8.26
C THR A 76 0.73 14.95 8.12
N ASN A 77 1.15 16.01 8.81
CA ASN A 77 2.55 16.45 8.90
C ASN A 77 3.41 15.45 9.72
N LYS A 78 3.44 14.18 9.30
CA LYS A 78 4.23 13.12 9.94
C LYS A 78 5.71 13.43 9.76
N THR A 79 6.43 13.48 10.87
CA THR A 79 7.85 13.83 10.87
C THR A 79 8.66 12.78 10.13
N GLU A 80 9.34 13.18 9.03
CA GLU A 80 10.37 12.36 8.42
C GLU A 80 11.58 12.30 9.37
N LYS A 81 11.99 11.10 9.83
CA LYS A 81 13.22 10.96 10.61
C LYS A 81 14.42 10.86 9.69
N MET A 82 14.79 11.99 9.07
CA MET A 82 15.98 12.09 8.24
C MET A 82 17.24 12.32 9.09
N LYS A 83 18.34 11.63 8.77
CA LYS A 83 19.70 11.97 9.23
C LYS A 83 20.60 12.58 8.14
N SER A 84 20.08 12.86 6.94
CA SER A 84 20.92 13.33 5.82
C SER A 84 20.59 14.77 5.43
N GLY A 85 21.65 15.57 5.22
CA GLY A 85 21.58 17.01 4.99
C GLY A 85 20.64 17.40 3.86
N LYS A 86 19.61 18.18 4.20
CA LYS A 86 18.73 19.12 3.45
C LYS A 86 18.26 18.82 1.99
N LYS A 87 18.89 17.94 1.20
CA LYS A 87 18.53 17.68 -0.22
C LYS A 87 17.63 16.46 -0.44
N LYS A 88 17.56 15.48 0.49
CA LYS A 88 16.82 14.23 0.24
C LYS A 88 15.31 14.27 0.51
N SER A 89 14.79 15.25 1.27
CA SER A 89 13.34 15.37 1.51
C SER A 89 12.57 15.69 0.22
N TRP A 90 13.21 16.32 -0.76
CA TRP A 90 12.60 16.57 -2.07
C TRP A 90 12.30 15.27 -2.84
N SER A 91 13.09 14.22 -2.57
CA SER A 91 12.97 12.89 -3.18
C SER A 91 12.13 11.89 -2.38
N SER A 92 11.55 12.32 -1.25
CA SER A 92 10.66 11.46 -0.48
C SER A 92 9.35 11.26 -1.25
N VAL A 93 8.89 10.01 -1.27
CA VAL A 93 7.58 9.64 -1.80
C VAL A 93 6.85 8.75 -0.83
N ILE A 94 5.54 8.89 -0.81
CA ILE A 94 4.67 8.19 0.11
C ILE A 94 4.15 6.91 -0.57
N CYS A 95 4.04 5.85 0.22
CA CYS A 95 3.66 4.54 -0.23
C CYS A 95 2.55 4.00 0.66
N TRP A 96 1.54 3.41 0.05
CA TRP A 96 0.53 2.63 0.76
C TRP A 96 1.00 1.18 0.85
N ALA A 97 0.88 0.57 2.01
CA ALA A 97 1.09 -0.86 2.22
C ALA A 97 -0.20 -1.50 2.72
N ILE A 98 -0.77 -2.40 1.93
CA ILE A 98 -2.06 -3.01 2.18
C ILE A 98 -1.87 -4.51 2.28
N GLY A 99 -2.07 -5.07 3.47
CA GLY A 99 -2.16 -6.52 3.65
C GLY A 99 -3.58 -6.96 3.97
N CYS A 100 -3.88 -8.24 3.79
CA CYS A 100 -5.18 -8.80 4.12
C CYS A 100 -5.08 -10.20 4.71
N GLY A 101 -6.13 -10.55 5.47
CA GLY A 101 -6.50 -11.88 5.95
C GLY A 101 -5.48 -13.01 5.75
N TYR A 102 -4.47 -13.07 6.62
CA TYR A 102 -3.83 -14.32 6.96
C TYR A 102 -4.60 -14.96 8.10
N ASN A 103 -5.27 -16.05 7.83
CA ASN A 103 -5.35 -17.14 8.79
C ASN A 103 -5.54 -18.43 8.00
N GLY A 104 -4.69 -19.40 8.34
CA GLY A 104 -4.86 -20.76 7.87
C GLY A 104 -6.25 -21.30 8.21
N SER A 105 -6.59 -22.35 7.48
CA SER A 105 -7.77 -23.21 7.60
C SER A 105 -9.14 -22.73 7.12
N GLU A 106 -9.54 -21.45 7.11
CA GLU A 106 -10.87 -21.10 6.55
C GLU A 106 -10.89 -19.80 5.72
N ARG A 107 -11.04 -19.98 4.40
CA ARG A 107 -11.18 -18.92 3.40
C ARG A 107 -12.49 -18.16 3.61
N ASN A 108 -12.48 -17.14 4.46
CA ASN A 108 -13.39 -16.02 4.27
C ASN A 108 -13.00 -15.31 2.96
N LEU A 109 -13.61 -15.75 1.84
CA LEU A 109 -13.38 -15.25 0.47
C LEU A 109 -13.40 -13.71 0.38
N LYS A 110 -14.14 -13.06 1.30
CA LYS A 110 -14.27 -11.61 1.42
C LYS A 110 -12.94 -10.89 1.66
N TYR A 111 -11.97 -11.50 2.34
CA TYR A 111 -10.69 -10.87 2.71
C TYR A 111 -9.48 -11.44 1.96
N LYS A 112 -9.71 -12.13 0.84
CA LYS A 112 -8.65 -12.40 -0.14
C LYS A 112 -8.20 -11.11 -0.79
N MET A 113 -6.95 -11.08 -1.24
CA MET A 113 -6.37 -9.92 -1.92
C MET A 113 -7.21 -9.48 -3.14
N SER A 114 -7.92 -10.39 -3.80
CA SER A 114 -8.86 -10.03 -4.86
C SER A 114 -10.08 -9.23 -4.43
N GLY A 115 -10.60 -9.51 -3.23
CA GLY A 115 -11.62 -8.66 -2.60
C GLY A 115 -11.07 -7.25 -2.32
N VAL A 116 -9.82 -7.16 -1.86
CA VAL A 116 -9.13 -5.89 -1.63
C VAL A 116 -8.98 -5.09 -2.92
N TYR A 117 -8.57 -5.72 -4.02
CA TYR A 117 -8.46 -5.07 -5.33
C TYR A 117 -9.79 -4.48 -5.79
N GLN A 118 -10.85 -5.28 -5.69
CA GLN A 118 -12.18 -4.89 -6.11
C GLN A 118 -12.72 -3.71 -5.29
N ILE A 119 -12.60 -3.76 -3.96
CA ILE A 119 -13.07 -2.67 -3.08
C ILE A 119 -12.23 -1.41 -3.28
N LEU A 120 -10.90 -1.54 -3.46
CA LEU A 120 -10.03 -0.41 -3.78
C LEU A 120 -10.48 0.26 -5.08
N PHE A 121 -10.72 -0.52 -6.15
CA PHE A 121 -11.20 0.04 -7.42
C PHE A 121 -12.59 0.65 -7.31
N ASP A 122 -13.53 0.03 -6.61
CA ASP A 122 -14.86 0.62 -6.35
C ASP A 122 -14.75 2.01 -5.70
N TYR A 123 -13.85 2.16 -4.73
CA TYR A 123 -13.66 3.43 -4.03
C TYR A 123 -13.00 4.49 -4.92
N LEU A 124 -11.90 4.11 -5.59
CA LEU A 124 -11.16 5.02 -6.46
C LEU A 124 -12.00 5.46 -7.68
N ALA A 125 -12.87 4.59 -8.21
CA ALA A 125 -13.71 4.86 -9.38
C ALA A 125 -14.74 5.97 -9.15
N ARG A 126 -15.09 6.26 -7.88
CA ARG A 126 -16.03 7.33 -7.52
C ARG A 126 -15.50 8.72 -7.88
N ASN A 127 -14.19 8.93 -7.81
CA ASN A 127 -13.59 10.24 -8.15
C ASN A 127 -12.14 10.09 -8.64
N LEU A 128 -11.96 9.62 -9.88
CA LEU A 128 -10.63 9.39 -10.47
C LEU A 128 -9.78 10.65 -10.59
N GLU A 129 -10.41 11.80 -10.87
CA GLU A 129 -9.72 13.08 -10.99
C GLU A 129 -9.08 13.49 -9.66
N PHE A 130 -9.85 13.39 -8.56
CA PHE A 130 -9.33 13.61 -7.21
C PHE A 130 -8.11 12.73 -6.95
N TRP A 131 -8.16 11.42 -7.24
CA TRP A 131 -7.03 10.53 -6.98
C TRP A 131 -5.81 10.81 -7.86
N GLY A 132 -6.03 11.25 -9.09
CA GLY A 132 -4.98 11.72 -9.98
C GLY A 132 -4.24 12.92 -9.39
N CYS A 133 -4.97 13.92 -8.91
CA CYS A 133 -4.40 15.10 -8.24
C CYS A 133 -3.76 14.75 -6.90
N TYR A 134 -4.45 13.95 -6.06
CA TYR A 134 -3.99 13.47 -4.76
C TYR A 134 -2.60 12.84 -4.84
N SER A 135 -2.39 11.94 -5.81
CA SER A 135 -1.10 11.26 -5.97
C SER A 135 0.06 12.21 -6.32
N LYS A 136 -0.20 13.24 -7.12
CA LYS A 136 0.79 14.23 -7.54
C LYS A 136 1.11 15.21 -6.43
N ILE A 137 0.08 15.79 -5.81
CA ILE A 137 0.21 16.82 -4.78
C ILE A 137 0.86 16.24 -3.53
N LEU A 138 0.39 15.07 -3.07
CA LEU A 138 0.88 14.44 -1.86
C LEU A 138 2.01 13.44 -2.11
N LYS A 139 2.54 13.35 -3.34
CA LYS A 139 3.63 12.44 -3.72
C LYS A 139 3.38 10.97 -3.36
N VAL A 140 2.12 10.51 -3.38
CA VAL A 140 1.78 9.09 -3.17
C VAL A 140 2.11 8.33 -4.44
N LYS A 141 3.20 7.56 -4.42
CA LYS A 141 3.80 7.01 -5.65
C LYS A 141 3.53 5.53 -5.88
N TYR A 142 3.46 4.74 -4.81
CA TYR A 142 3.35 3.29 -4.92
C TYR A 142 2.32 2.71 -3.96
N ILE A 143 1.69 1.63 -4.40
CA ILE A 143 0.93 0.73 -3.53
C ILE A 143 1.69 -0.60 -3.48
N TYR A 144 1.88 -1.09 -2.26
CA TYR A 144 2.46 -2.39 -1.97
C TYR A 144 1.35 -3.27 -1.42
N PHE A 145 1.09 -4.37 -2.11
CA PHE A 145 0.16 -5.40 -1.67
C PHE A 145 0.94 -6.52 -0.98
N ILE A 146 0.53 -6.86 0.24
CA ILE A 146 1.16 -7.89 1.05
C ILE A 146 0.19 -9.05 1.17
N ASP A 147 0.56 -10.19 0.59
CA ASP A 147 -0.21 -11.42 0.70
C ASP A 147 0.74 -12.60 0.87
N ASN A 148 0.38 -13.52 1.74
CA ASN A 148 1.18 -14.69 2.06
C ASN A 148 2.70 -14.42 2.33
N GLN A 149 3.05 -13.34 3.07
CA GLN A 149 4.42 -12.89 3.37
C GLN A 149 5.22 -12.47 2.12
N LYS A 150 4.54 -12.40 0.97
CA LYS A 150 5.07 -11.90 -0.29
C LYS A 150 4.57 -10.50 -0.55
N VAL A 151 5.35 -9.76 -1.31
CA VAL A 151 5.08 -8.35 -1.60
C VAL A 151 4.99 -8.15 -3.11
N ALA A 152 3.92 -7.51 -3.55
CA ALA A 152 3.77 -7.00 -4.91
C ALA A 152 3.74 -5.47 -4.89
N LYS A 153 4.42 -4.86 -5.85
CA LYS A 153 4.51 -3.40 -5.99
C LYS A 153 3.82 -2.94 -7.26
N ILE A 154 3.06 -1.85 -7.19
CA ILE A 154 2.49 -1.16 -8.33
C ILE A 154 2.59 0.36 -8.15
N SER A 155 2.73 1.12 -9.25
CA SER A 155 2.63 2.58 -9.19
C SER A 155 1.18 3.01 -8.96
N PHE A 156 1.00 4.08 -8.19
CA PHE A 156 -0.31 4.65 -7.93
C PHE A 156 -1.00 5.08 -9.24
N ASP A 157 -0.25 5.74 -10.13
CA ASP A 157 -0.72 6.12 -11.48
C ASP A 157 -1.32 4.94 -12.27
N LYS A 158 -0.70 3.76 -12.16
CA LYS A 158 -1.17 2.55 -12.85
C LYS A 158 -2.43 1.99 -12.21
N ILE A 159 -2.56 2.10 -10.89
CA ILE A 159 -3.80 1.78 -10.18
C ILE A 159 -4.94 2.70 -10.63
N ILE A 160 -4.70 4.00 -10.79
CA ILE A 160 -5.72 4.94 -11.32
C ILE A 160 -6.11 4.57 -12.75
N HIS A 161 -5.15 4.28 -13.62
CA HIS A 161 -5.43 3.82 -14.97
C HIS A 161 -6.26 2.51 -15.00
N PHE A 162 -5.92 1.53 -14.16
CA PHE A 162 -6.69 0.30 -14.04
C PHE A 162 -8.09 0.54 -13.47
N THR A 163 -8.22 1.48 -12.53
CA THR A 163 -9.51 1.87 -11.96
C THR A 163 -10.41 2.49 -13.03
N ALA A 164 -9.87 3.34 -13.93
CA ALA A 164 -10.62 3.90 -15.05
C ALA A 164 -11.19 2.80 -15.96
N ARG A 165 -10.39 1.77 -16.24
CA ARG A 165 -10.83 0.59 -17.01
C ARG A 165 -11.84 -0.28 -16.24
N TYR A 166 -11.67 -0.40 -14.93
CA TYR A 166 -12.58 -1.15 -14.06
C TYR A 166 -13.96 -0.49 -13.98
N LYS A 167 -14.04 0.85 -14.03
CA LYS A 167 -15.28 1.63 -13.85
C LYS A 167 -16.43 1.19 -14.78
N SER A 168 -16.14 0.66 -15.97
CA SER A 168 -17.16 0.13 -16.89
C SER A 168 -17.84 -1.15 -16.41
N SER A 169 -17.34 -1.79 -15.35
CA SER A 169 -17.92 -2.99 -14.74
C SER A 169 -18.87 -2.70 -13.58
N SER A 170 -19.23 -1.43 -13.35
CA SER A 170 -20.05 -1.00 -12.20
C SER A 170 -21.42 -1.67 -12.11
N ASN A 171 -22.04 -1.98 -13.25
CA ASN A 171 -23.33 -2.66 -13.37
C ASN A 171 -23.26 -4.19 -13.26
N LYS A 172 -22.06 -4.77 -13.17
CA LYS A 172 -21.87 -6.22 -13.07
C LYS A 172 -22.07 -6.72 -11.64
N SER A 173 -22.28 -8.03 -11.51
CA SER A 173 -22.36 -8.69 -10.20
C SER A 173 -21.04 -8.55 -9.42
N LEU A 174 -21.11 -8.65 -8.09
CA LEU A 174 -19.92 -8.58 -7.24
C LEU A 174 -18.83 -9.60 -7.63
N HIS A 175 -19.23 -10.80 -8.04
CA HIS A 175 -18.31 -11.84 -8.47
C HIS A 175 -17.57 -11.44 -9.75
N GLU A 176 -18.28 -10.98 -10.77
CA GLU A 176 -17.67 -10.54 -12.02
C GLU A 176 -16.74 -9.34 -11.81
N ARG A 177 -17.13 -8.38 -10.98
CA ARG A 177 -16.26 -7.25 -10.63
C ARG A 177 -14.96 -7.70 -9.97
N ARG A 178 -15.00 -8.70 -9.08
CA ARG A 178 -13.78 -9.30 -8.51
C ARG A 178 -12.90 -9.91 -9.59
N LEU A 179 -13.47 -10.67 -10.53
CA LEU A 179 -12.72 -11.25 -11.65
C LEU A 179 -12.09 -10.18 -12.54
N VAL A 180 -12.80 -9.09 -12.83
CA VAL A 180 -12.26 -7.95 -13.59
C VAL A 180 -11.09 -7.32 -12.83
N ALA A 181 -11.23 -7.08 -11.53
CA ALA A 181 -10.19 -6.50 -10.70
C ALA A 181 -8.92 -7.40 -10.63
N GLU A 182 -9.11 -8.70 -10.42
CA GLU A 182 -8.04 -9.70 -10.48
C GLU A 182 -7.35 -9.70 -11.85
N ASN A 183 -8.11 -9.69 -12.94
CA ASN A 183 -7.57 -9.71 -14.29
C ASN A 183 -6.73 -8.48 -14.62
N LEU A 184 -7.12 -7.29 -14.13
CA LEU A 184 -6.34 -6.07 -14.27
C LEU A 184 -5.00 -6.16 -13.53
N LEU A 185 -4.96 -6.86 -12.40
CA LEU A 185 -3.77 -7.00 -11.55
C LEU A 185 -3.06 -8.35 -11.70
N LYS A 186 -3.46 -9.21 -12.63
CA LYS A 186 -2.92 -10.58 -12.80
C LYS A 186 -1.40 -10.65 -13.04
N LYS A 187 -0.82 -9.56 -13.56
CA LYS A 187 0.62 -9.46 -13.85
C LYS A 187 1.44 -9.01 -12.62
N LEU A 188 0.81 -8.74 -11.47
CA LEU A 188 1.52 -8.43 -10.23
C LEU A 188 2.34 -9.64 -9.78
N LYS A 189 3.65 -9.45 -9.67
CA LYS A 189 4.57 -10.47 -9.17
C LYS A 189 4.74 -10.30 -7.66
N PHE A 190 4.24 -11.27 -6.92
CA PHE A 190 4.46 -11.38 -5.48
C PHE A 190 5.80 -12.07 -5.23
N LYS A 191 6.75 -11.36 -4.61
CA LYS A 191 8.11 -11.84 -4.31
C LYS A 191 8.37 -11.83 -2.80
#